data_AF-A0A8J7BKU8-F1
#
_entry.id   AF-A0A8J7BKU8-F1
#
_cell.length_a   1.000
_cell.length_b   1.000
_cell.length_c   1.000
_cell.angle_alpha   90.00
_cell.angle_beta   90.00
_cell.angle_gamma   90.00
#
_symmetry.space_group_name_H-M   'P 1'
#
loop_
_entity.id
_entity.type
_entity.pdbx_description
1 polymer ?
#
loop_
_entity_poly.entity_id
_entity_poly.type
_entity_poly.pdbx_seq_one_letter_code
_entity_poly.pdbx_strand_id
1 'polypeptide(L)' 'MADSAGSAVVIHSWPDDYLTDPAGDRGDRLACGVTVPNQ' A
#
# COMPACT_ATOMS: atom_id res chain seq x y z
N MET A 1 6.42 -2.58 -11.51
CA MET A 1 5.84 -2.04 -12.74
C MET A 1 4.46 -2.63 -12.87
N ALA A 2 3.41 -1.80 -12.76
CA ALA A 2 2.03 -2.26 -12.66
C ALA A 2 1.66 -3.07 -13.90
N ASP A 3 1.34 -4.35 -13.70
CA ASP A 3 0.88 -5.25 -14.74
C ASP A 3 -0.57 -4.91 -15.11
N SER A 4 -1.03 -5.41 -16.25
CA SER A 4 -2.38 -5.35 -16.80
C SER A 4 -3.54 -5.63 -15.82
N ALA A 5 -3.25 -6.19 -14.64
CA ALA A 5 -4.19 -6.52 -13.57
C ALA A 5 -4.50 -5.37 -12.58
N GLY A 6 -3.88 -4.19 -12.73
CA GLY A 6 -4.04 -3.06 -11.79
C GLY A 6 -3.04 -3.09 -10.62
N SER A 7 -3.13 -2.09 -9.74
CA SER A 7 -2.25 -1.94 -8.56
C SER A 7 -3.04 -2.07 -7.27
N ALA A 8 -2.42 -2.50 -6.18
CA ALA A 8 -3.07 -2.51 -4.85
C ALA A 8 -2.64 -1.31 -4.01
N VAL A 9 -3.60 -0.70 -3.32
CA VAL A 9 -3.38 0.28 -2.25
C VAL A 9 -3.59 -0.43 -0.92
N VAL A 10 -2.70 -0.19 0.05
CA VAL A 10 -2.76 -0.76 1.40
C VAL A 10 -2.75 0.38 2.42
N ILE A 11 -3.66 0.32 3.39
CA ILE A 11 -3.69 1.21 4.54
C ILE A 11 -3.12 0.46 5.74
N HIS A 12 -2.15 1.08 6.40
CA HIS A 12 -1.50 0.53 7.57
C HIS A 12 -2.06 1.10 8.88
N SER A 13 -1.75 0.44 10.00
CA SER A 13 -2.24 0.85 11.33
C SER A 13 -1.55 2.09 11.88
N TRP A 14 -0.32 2.37 11.46
CA TRP A 14 0.49 3.51 11.88
C TRP A 14 1.03 4.30 10.67
N PRO A 15 1.39 5.58 10.87
CA PRO A 15 2.07 6.38 9.85
C PRO A 15 3.42 5.76 9.44
N ASP A 16 3.89 6.15 8.25
CA ASP A 16 5.26 5.86 7.82
C ASP A 16 6.28 6.69 8.58
N ASP A 17 7.40 6.07 8.93
CA ASP A 17 8.53 6.77 9.55
C ASP A 17 9.47 7.46 8.55
N TYR A 18 9.33 7.21 7.25
CA TYR A 18 10.18 7.73 6.15
C TYR A 18 11.69 7.49 6.34
N LEU A 19 12.08 6.51 7.15
CA LEU A 19 13.48 6.20 7.47
C LEU A 19 13.80 4.73 7.29
N THR A 20 12.88 3.85 7.70
CA THR A 20 13.14 2.41 7.78
C THR A 20 12.69 1.73 6.50
N ASP A 21 13.64 1.35 5.65
CA ASP A 21 13.33 0.55 4.47
C ASP A 21 13.14 -0.94 4.82
N PRO A 22 12.20 -1.65 4.18
CA PRO A 22 11.38 -1.23 3.04
C PRO A 22 9.95 -0.77 3.37
N ALA A 23 9.50 -0.87 4.63
CA ALA A 23 8.09 -0.75 5.00
C ALA A 23 7.75 0.42 5.96
N GLY A 24 8.77 1.15 6.43
CA GLY A 24 8.68 2.36 7.25
C GLY A 24 7.88 2.23 8.54
N ASP A 25 8.04 1.08 9.21
CA ASP A 25 7.46 0.74 10.53
C ASP A 25 5.97 1.07 10.71
N ARG A 26 5.17 0.90 9.65
CA ARG A 26 3.76 1.28 9.62
C ARG A 26 2.81 0.32 10.37
N GLY A 27 3.32 -0.79 10.90
CA GLY A 27 2.51 -1.84 11.52
C GLY A 27 1.59 -2.61 10.55
N ASP A 28 0.48 -3.14 11.07
CA ASP A 28 -0.41 -4.08 10.39
C ASP A 28 -1.14 -3.49 9.18
N ARG A 29 -1.60 -4.34 8.26
CA ARG A 29 -2.39 -3.95 7.08
C ARG A 29 -3.89 -3.95 7.43
N LEU A 30 -4.46 -2.78 7.67
CA LEU A 30 -5.85 -2.63 8.10
C LEU A 30 -6.84 -2.78 6.95
N ALA A 31 -6.48 -2.31 5.75
CA ALA A 31 -7.32 -2.41 4.57
C ALA A 31 -6.48 -2.53 3.30
N CYS A 32 -7.06 -3.18 2.29
CA CYS A 32 -6.47 -3.23 0.95
C CYS A 32 -7.57 -3.10 -0.13
N GLY A 33 -7.17 -2.59 -1.29
CA GLY A 33 -8.04 -2.48 -2.45
C GLY A 33 -7.24 -2.42 -3.74
N VAL A 34 -7.81 -2.96 -4.81
CA VAL A 34 -7.22 -2.87 -6.15
C VAL A 34 -7.71 -1.60 -6.83
N THR A 35 -6.77 -0.77 -7.28
CA THR A 35 -7.04 0.38 -8.14
C THR A 35 -6.87 -0.04 -9.59
N VAL A 36 -7.91 0.19 -10.37
CA VAL A 36 -7.95 0.01 -11.81
C VAL A 36 -8.49 1.30 -12.44
N PRO A 37 -7.97 1.74 -13.59
CA PRO A 37 -8.47 2.94 -14.24
C PRO A 37 -9.93 2.75 -14.68
N ASN A 38 -10.80 3.65 -14.22
CA ASN A 38 -12.21 3.77 -14.64
C ASN A 38 -13.13 2.59 -14.30
N GLN A 39 -13.08 2.08 -13.07
CA GLN A 39 -14.22 1.37 -12.46
C GLN A 39 -15.10 2.36 -11.68
#